data_AF-A0A1Z8A0J1-F1
#
_entry.id   AF-A0A1Z8A0J1-F1
#
_cell.length_a   1.000
_cell.length_b   1.000
_cell.length_c   1.000
_cell.angle_alpha   90.00
_cell.angle_beta   90.00
_cell.angle_gamma   90.00
#
_symmetry.space_group_name_H-M   'P 1'
#
loop_
_entity.id
_entity.type
_entity.pdbx_description
1 polymer ?
#
loop_
_entity_poly.entity_id
_entity_poly.type
_entity_poly.pdbx_seq_one_letter_code
_entity_poly.pdbx_strand_id
1 'polypeptide(L)'
;MNTESGRFKKTGRKMKWVRTCVAAIVAMSVCSNVIAQQVCLDQGWDEQGTQRELFYNLTQGSQLLPYDFFLAVEDVNSMKLLRSDRSLKRWGYLPADKYYDKTLNPDRLPIGFVKDIDAVDGSEHVGFTCAACHTGQINYQGKEIRIEGGQSLSDFVGFVNNLKLSFEATKNKRPKFRRFVKRLNIERTQENMDELVIELDEVIASLDRILSATETVGNSGIGRLDAFGSIGNTILEHDLGKPNNFAAPKAPVSIPFLWQTSELERTQYTGIHCCPTV
;
A
#
# COMPACT_ATOMS: atom_id res chain seq x y z
N MET A 1 -0.83 47.16 85.31
CA MET A 1 0.02 46.55 86.36
C MET A 1 0.19 45.08 86.00
N ASN A 2 1.45 44.68 85.79
CA ASN A 2 2.08 43.37 86.10
C ASN A 2 1.18 42.28 86.71
N THR A 3 1.31 40.98 86.44
CA THR A 3 2.37 40.15 85.81
C THR A 3 1.83 38.72 85.70
N GLU A 4 2.30 38.00 84.67
CA GLU A 4 2.69 36.58 84.62
C GLU A 4 2.07 35.53 85.57
N SER A 5 1.62 34.41 85.01
CA SER A 5 2.43 33.18 84.87
C SER A 5 1.54 31.99 84.51
N GLY A 6 2.02 31.15 83.59
CA GLY A 6 1.22 30.08 82.99
C GLY A 6 1.46 28.69 83.54
N ARG A 7 0.54 27.79 83.21
CA ARG A 7 0.75 26.39 82.75
C ARG A 7 -0.64 25.78 82.54
N PHE A 8 -0.87 25.05 81.46
CA PHE A 8 -1.32 23.65 81.48
C PHE A 8 -1.56 23.08 80.06
N LYS A 9 -1.22 21.80 79.95
CA LYS A 9 -1.08 20.94 78.77
C LYS A 9 -2.30 20.90 77.84
N LYS A 10 -2.08 20.82 76.52
CA LYS A 10 -2.93 20.03 75.61
C LYS A 10 -2.10 19.22 74.61
N THR A 11 -2.60 18.01 74.41
CA THR A 11 -2.14 16.87 73.63
C THR A 11 -2.08 17.14 72.12
N GLY A 12 -1.01 16.67 71.47
CA GLY A 12 -0.87 16.68 70.01
C GLY A 12 -0.08 15.46 69.51
N ARG A 13 -0.81 14.52 68.92
CA ARG A 13 -0.33 13.27 68.31
C ARG A 13 0.57 13.59 67.11
N LYS A 14 1.88 13.29 67.20
CA LYS A 14 2.86 13.49 66.11
C LYS A 14 2.76 12.37 65.08
N MET A 15 2.29 12.69 63.88
CA MET A 15 2.29 11.82 62.70
C MET A 15 3.68 11.83 62.05
N LYS A 16 4.31 10.66 61.92
CA LYS A 16 5.57 10.49 61.20
C LYS A 16 5.29 10.48 59.69
N TRP A 17 5.85 11.43 58.96
CA TRP A 17 5.83 11.46 57.49
C TRP A 17 6.89 10.50 56.96
N VAL A 18 6.46 9.37 56.42
CA VAL A 18 7.31 8.49 55.60
C VAL A 18 7.24 9.02 54.17
N ARG A 19 8.36 9.53 53.66
CA ARG A 19 8.52 9.90 52.26
C ARG A 19 8.71 8.62 51.44
N THR A 20 7.62 8.07 50.92
CA THR A 20 7.68 7.00 49.93
C THR A 20 7.74 7.63 48.54
N CYS A 21 8.93 7.70 47.95
CA CYS A 21 9.10 8.03 46.54
C CYS A 21 8.55 6.87 45.70
N VAL A 22 7.34 7.01 45.16
CA VAL A 22 6.84 6.11 44.13
C VAL A 22 7.49 6.53 42.81
N ALA A 23 8.58 5.85 42.45
CA ALA A 23 9.11 5.92 41.09
C ALA A 23 8.09 5.25 40.17
N ALA A 24 7.37 6.04 39.39
CA ALA A 24 6.55 5.55 38.30
C ALA A 24 7.49 4.96 37.24
N ILE A 25 7.66 3.64 37.25
CA ILE A 25 8.28 2.92 36.14
C ILE A 25 7.26 2.97 35.00
N VAL A 26 7.41 3.97 34.13
CA VAL A 26 6.82 3.92 32.80
C VAL A 26 7.52 2.78 32.09
N ALA A 27 6.88 1.61 32.04
CA ALA A 27 7.28 0.55 31.15
C ALA A 27 7.10 1.09 29.72
N MET A 28 8.16 1.70 29.18
CA MET A 28 8.28 1.86 27.74
C MET A 28 8.23 0.45 27.19
N SER A 29 7.09 0.10 26.59
CA SER A 29 6.99 -1.09 25.77
C SER A 29 8.01 -0.89 24.65
N VAL A 30 9.21 -1.46 24.85
CA VAL A 30 10.17 -1.61 23.78
C VAL A 30 9.47 -2.59 22.86
N CYS A 31 8.84 -2.09 21.79
CA CYS A 31 8.48 -2.91 20.66
C CYS A 31 9.80 -3.53 20.17
N SER A 32 10.14 -4.70 20.70
CA SER A 32 11.20 -5.51 20.15
C SER A 32 10.81 -5.74 18.70
N ASN A 33 11.54 -5.11 17.79
CA ASN A 33 11.48 -5.43 16.37
C ASN A 33 11.98 -6.86 16.23
N VAL A 34 11.12 -7.84 16.51
CA VAL A 34 11.34 -9.20 16.04
C VAL A 34 11.34 -9.06 14.52
N ILE A 35 12.52 -9.10 13.92
CA ILE A 35 12.67 -9.18 12.48
C ILE A 35 12.02 -10.49 12.11
N ALA A 36 10.80 -10.41 11.58
CA ALA A 36 10.05 -11.59 11.22
C ALA A 36 10.85 -12.35 10.15
N GLN A 37 11.06 -13.64 10.37
CA GLN A 37 11.80 -14.46 9.42
C GLN A 37 10.89 -14.74 8.24
N GLN A 38 11.24 -14.21 7.07
CA GLN A 38 10.57 -14.56 5.84
C GLN A 38 10.88 -16.01 5.46
N VAL A 39 9.82 -16.77 5.18
CA VAL A 39 9.89 -18.17 4.76
C VAL A 39 9.24 -18.27 3.38
N CYS A 40 10.03 -18.69 2.39
CA CYS A 40 9.52 -19.08 1.08
C CYS A 40 9.23 -20.58 1.11
N LEU A 41 8.07 -20.98 0.59
CA LEU A 41 7.69 -22.38 0.49
C LEU A 41 8.38 -23.02 -0.72
N ASP A 42 8.61 -24.32 -0.66
CA ASP A 42 8.92 -25.12 -1.84
C ASP A 42 7.62 -25.31 -2.64
N GLN A 43 7.44 -24.48 -3.67
CA GLN A 43 6.26 -24.48 -4.54
C GLN A 43 6.58 -25.00 -5.94
N GLY A 44 7.70 -25.72 -6.11
CA GLY A 44 8.12 -26.24 -7.41
C GLY A 44 8.70 -25.20 -8.37
N TRP A 45 9.07 -24.02 -7.86
CA TRP A 45 9.88 -23.04 -8.61
C TRP A 45 11.29 -23.55 -8.85
N ASP A 46 11.98 -23.02 -9.86
CA ASP A 46 13.39 -23.31 -10.09
C ASP A 46 14.26 -22.93 -8.88
N GLU A 47 15.30 -23.72 -8.61
CA GLU A 47 16.19 -23.50 -7.46
C GLU A 47 16.89 -22.14 -7.48
N GLN A 48 17.08 -21.55 -8.67
CA GLN A 48 17.70 -20.24 -8.84
C GLN A 48 16.74 -19.08 -8.54
N GLY A 49 15.43 -19.35 -8.41
CA GLY A 49 14.39 -18.36 -8.13
C GLY A 49 14.02 -17.48 -9.34
N THR A 50 14.51 -17.78 -10.54
CA THR A 50 14.32 -16.97 -11.74
C THR A 50 12.85 -16.87 -12.17
N GLN A 51 12.11 -17.98 -12.09
CA GLN A 51 10.68 -18.02 -12.40
C GLN A 51 9.87 -17.22 -11.39
N ARG A 52 10.26 -17.26 -10.11
CA ARG A 52 9.60 -16.49 -9.06
C ARG A 52 9.83 -15.00 -9.24
N GLU A 53 11.06 -14.57 -9.52
CA GLU A 53 11.36 -13.16 -9.81
C GLU A 53 10.62 -12.69 -11.07
N LEU A 54 10.52 -13.54 -12.09
CA LEU A 54 9.70 -13.24 -13.26
C LEU A 54 8.22 -13.09 -12.88
N PHE A 55 7.65 -13.99 -12.08
CA PHE A 55 6.27 -13.88 -11.61
C PHE A 55 6.02 -12.57 -10.84
N TYR A 56 6.98 -12.12 -10.03
CA TYR A 56 6.88 -10.87 -9.29
C TYR A 56 6.95 -9.62 -10.17
N ASN A 57 7.78 -9.65 -11.23
CA ASN A 57 8.16 -8.45 -11.99
C ASN A 57 7.69 -8.45 -13.46
N LEU A 58 6.98 -9.49 -13.94
CA LEU A 58 6.48 -9.52 -15.31
C LEU A 58 5.32 -8.52 -15.47
N THR A 59 5.55 -7.49 -16.28
CA THR A 59 4.53 -6.50 -16.60
C THR A 59 3.34 -7.11 -17.35
N GLN A 60 2.15 -6.58 -17.07
CA GLN A 60 0.91 -6.84 -17.80
C GLN A 60 0.37 -5.58 -18.50
N GLY A 61 1.17 -4.51 -18.59
CA GLY A 61 0.77 -3.24 -19.20
C GLY A 61 -0.23 -2.42 -18.37
N SER A 62 -0.28 -2.62 -17.05
CA SER A 62 -1.26 -1.99 -16.14
C SER A 62 -0.83 -0.59 -15.67
N GLN A 63 -0.23 0.20 -16.56
CA GLN A 63 0.36 1.54 -16.36
C GLN A 63 -0.54 2.45 -15.50
N LEU A 64 -0.29 2.50 -14.19
CA LEU A 64 -1.18 3.14 -13.23
C LEU A 64 -0.93 4.64 -13.09
N LEU A 65 0.35 5.02 -13.00
CA LEU A 65 0.79 6.41 -12.83
C LEU A 65 2.26 6.56 -13.25
N PRO A 66 2.74 7.80 -13.56
CA PRO A 66 4.12 8.04 -13.96
C PRO A 66 5.13 7.50 -12.93
N TYR A 67 6.15 6.81 -13.41
CA TYR A 67 7.04 6.03 -12.55
C TYR A 67 7.76 6.89 -11.50
N ASP A 68 8.31 8.01 -11.91
CA ASP A 68 9.02 8.97 -11.07
C ASP A 68 8.11 9.63 -10.02
N PHE A 69 6.85 9.89 -10.36
CA PHE A 69 5.83 10.40 -9.44
C PHE A 69 5.60 9.40 -8.30
N PHE A 70 5.49 8.11 -8.60
CA PHE A 70 5.39 7.06 -7.58
C PHE A 70 6.61 7.05 -6.66
N LEU A 71 7.81 7.19 -7.24
CA LEU A 71 9.05 7.20 -6.48
C LEU A 71 9.18 8.41 -5.54
N ALA A 72 8.58 9.54 -5.92
CA ALA A 72 8.72 10.82 -5.24
C ALA A 72 7.58 11.16 -4.26
N VAL A 73 6.37 10.59 -4.44
CA VAL A 73 5.18 11.00 -3.68
C VAL A 73 5.25 10.59 -2.20
N GLU A 74 4.83 11.50 -1.33
CA GLU A 74 4.71 11.27 0.12
C GLU A 74 3.30 10.84 0.47
N ASP A 75 3.18 9.86 1.37
CA ASP A 75 1.91 9.41 1.94
C ASP A 75 1.12 10.59 2.54
N VAL A 76 -0.19 10.69 2.26
CA VAL A 76 -1.07 11.85 2.51
C VAL A 76 -0.84 12.56 3.85
N ASN A 77 -0.72 11.79 4.93
CA ASN A 77 -0.60 12.29 6.31
C ASN A 77 0.82 12.14 6.89
N SER A 78 1.83 11.98 6.03
CA SER A 78 3.21 11.72 6.43
C SER A 78 4.21 12.45 5.53
N MET A 79 5.46 12.54 6.00
CA MET A 79 6.62 12.93 5.18
C MET A 79 7.37 11.72 4.61
N LYS A 80 6.93 10.50 4.95
CA LYS A 80 7.50 9.26 4.40
C LYS A 80 6.96 9.04 2.98
N LEU A 81 7.81 8.47 2.12
CA LEU A 81 7.41 8.07 0.79
C LEU A 81 6.30 7.02 0.86
N LEU A 82 5.32 7.15 -0.03
CA LEU A 82 4.20 6.22 -0.11
C LEU A 82 4.67 4.81 -0.47
N ARG A 83 5.72 4.68 -1.29
CA ARG A 83 6.38 3.41 -1.63
C ARG A 83 7.20 2.76 -0.51
N SER A 84 7.26 3.35 0.68
CA SER A 84 8.01 2.75 1.79
C SER A 84 7.32 1.48 2.29
N ASP A 85 8.10 0.47 2.72
CA ASP A 85 7.57 -0.79 3.28
C ASP A 85 6.47 -0.55 4.32
N ARG A 86 6.65 0.45 5.19
CA ARG A 86 5.66 0.81 6.22
C ARG A 86 4.33 1.28 5.61
N SER A 87 4.40 2.16 4.62
CA SER A 87 3.21 2.72 3.98
C SER A 87 2.49 1.66 3.15
N LEU A 88 3.21 0.81 2.43
CA LEU A 88 2.63 -0.23 1.59
C LEU A 88 2.08 -1.42 2.40
N LYS A 89 2.76 -1.84 3.47
CA LYS A 89 2.24 -2.88 4.39
C LYS A 89 0.89 -2.48 5.00
N ARG A 90 0.63 -1.18 5.21
CA ARG A 90 -0.68 -0.68 5.69
C ARG A 90 -1.83 -1.05 4.76
N TRP A 91 -1.54 -1.16 3.47
CA TRP A 91 -2.49 -1.51 2.42
C TRP A 91 -2.41 -2.99 2.01
N GLY A 92 -1.69 -3.81 2.79
CA GLY A 92 -1.56 -5.25 2.54
C GLY A 92 -0.60 -5.64 1.42
N TYR A 93 0.11 -4.69 0.80
CA TYR A 93 1.15 -5.01 -0.17
C TYR A 93 2.43 -5.47 0.51
N LEU A 94 3.06 -6.47 -0.09
CA LEU A 94 4.22 -7.16 0.46
C LEU A 94 5.50 -6.49 -0.05
N PRO A 95 6.43 -6.06 0.84
CA PRO A 95 7.72 -5.58 0.39
C PRO A 95 8.49 -6.64 -0.40
N ALA A 96 9.34 -6.16 -1.31
CA ALA A 96 10.35 -6.99 -1.95
C ALA A 96 11.10 -7.80 -0.89
N ASP A 97 11.31 -9.07 -1.18
CA ASP A 97 12.11 -9.92 -0.31
C ASP A 97 13.58 -9.44 -0.24
N LYS A 98 14.35 -10.11 0.62
CA LYS A 98 15.77 -9.78 0.81
C LYS A 98 16.68 -10.26 -0.34
N TYR A 99 16.16 -11.10 -1.23
CA TYR A 99 16.86 -11.71 -2.36
C TYR A 99 16.39 -11.19 -3.72
N TYR A 100 15.58 -10.14 -3.73
CA TYR A 100 14.96 -9.59 -4.94
C TYR A 100 15.99 -9.30 -6.03
N ASP A 101 15.58 -9.52 -7.28
CA ASP A 101 16.43 -9.23 -8.41
C ASP A 101 16.55 -7.71 -8.61
N LYS A 102 17.74 -7.17 -8.33
CA LYS A 102 18.04 -5.74 -8.50
C LYS A 102 18.06 -5.28 -9.96
N THR A 103 18.26 -6.20 -10.89
CA THR A 103 18.23 -5.90 -12.33
C THR A 103 16.80 -5.69 -12.80
N LEU A 104 15.87 -6.51 -12.31
CA LEU A 104 14.44 -6.40 -12.63
C LEU A 104 13.72 -5.34 -11.78
N ASN A 105 14.18 -5.10 -10.55
CA ASN A 105 13.55 -4.20 -9.60
C ASN A 105 14.58 -3.26 -8.93
N PRO A 106 15.20 -2.33 -9.67
CA PRO A 106 16.28 -1.49 -9.16
C PRO A 106 15.88 -0.59 -7.99
N ASP A 107 14.61 -0.15 -7.96
CA ASP A 107 14.07 0.75 -6.93
C ASP A 107 13.46 0.03 -5.73
N ARG A 108 13.50 -1.32 -5.73
CA ARG A 108 12.97 -2.19 -4.68
C ARG A 108 11.48 -1.92 -4.41
N LEU A 109 10.70 -1.86 -5.48
CA LEU A 109 9.24 -1.84 -5.47
C LEU A 109 8.71 -3.07 -4.71
N PRO A 110 7.54 -2.98 -4.06
CA PRO A 110 6.91 -4.15 -3.44
C PRO A 110 6.61 -5.25 -4.47
N ILE A 111 6.40 -6.47 -3.99
CA ILE A 111 6.00 -7.58 -4.85
C ILE A 111 4.73 -7.23 -5.59
N GLY A 112 4.77 -7.46 -6.90
CA GLY A 112 3.66 -7.19 -7.77
C GLY A 112 3.60 -5.75 -8.28
N PHE A 113 4.60 -4.92 -8.01
CA PHE A 113 4.73 -3.61 -8.63
C PHE A 113 5.92 -3.64 -9.57
N VAL A 114 5.76 -3.06 -10.74
CA VAL A 114 6.75 -3.11 -11.82
C VAL A 114 6.90 -1.74 -12.47
N LYS A 115 8.12 -1.44 -12.94
CA LYS A 115 8.34 -0.37 -13.90
C LYS A 115 7.97 -0.89 -15.30
N ASP A 116 6.91 -0.33 -15.86
CA ASP A 116 6.47 -0.60 -17.23
C ASP A 116 6.95 0.53 -18.15
N ILE A 117 7.35 0.18 -19.37
CA ILE A 117 7.74 1.15 -20.40
C ILE A 117 6.72 1.03 -21.52
N ASP A 118 6.01 2.11 -21.80
CA ASP A 118 5.02 2.13 -22.87
C ASP A 118 5.69 1.87 -24.23
N ALA A 119 5.15 0.93 -24.99
CA ALA A 119 5.73 0.50 -26.25
C ALA A 119 5.55 1.52 -27.39
N VAL A 120 4.61 2.47 -27.25
CA VAL A 120 4.25 3.47 -28.25
C VAL A 120 5.10 4.71 -28.09
N ASP A 121 5.17 5.27 -26.88
CA ASP A 121 5.84 6.56 -26.63
C ASP A 121 7.08 6.47 -25.72
N GLY A 122 7.36 5.31 -25.13
CA GLY A 122 8.51 5.09 -24.26
C GLY A 122 8.37 5.69 -22.86
N SER A 123 7.19 6.20 -22.50
CA SER A 123 6.92 6.73 -21.17
C SER A 123 6.99 5.64 -20.10
N GLU A 124 7.52 6.02 -18.93
CA GLU A 124 7.74 5.09 -17.83
C GLU A 124 6.62 5.19 -16.80
N HIS A 125 6.02 4.05 -16.48
CA HIS A 125 4.91 3.95 -15.54
C HIS A 125 5.21 2.96 -14.44
N VAL A 126 4.63 3.16 -13.25
CA VAL A 126 4.47 2.05 -12.31
C VAL A 126 3.16 1.34 -12.64
N GLY A 127 3.21 0.01 -12.68
CA GLY A 127 2.03 -0.83 -12.85
C GLY A 127 2.00 -1.96 -11.82
N PHE A 128 0.91 -2.71 -11.82
CA PHE A 128 0.77 -3.97 -11.08
C PHE A 128 1.11 -5.18 -11.97
N THR A 129 1.67 -6.23 -11.39
CA THR A 129 1.75 -7.57 -12.00
C THR A 129 0.70 -8.49 -11.38
N CYS A 130 0.56 -9.71 -11.91
CA CYS A 130 -0.29 -10.75 -11.33
C CYS A 130 0.03 -10.99 -9.85
N ALA A 131 1.30 -10.83 -9.43
CA ALA A 131 1.75 -11.08 -8.08
C ALA A 131 1.19 -10.10 -7.02
N ALA A 132 0.73 -8.91 -7.41
CA ALA A 132 0.13 -7.95 -6.46
C ALA A 132 -1.19 -8.49 -5.88
N CYS A 133 -1.92 -9.25 -6.69
CA CYS A 133 -3.20 -9.85 -6.36
C CYS A 133 -3.03 -11.32 -5.93
N HIS A 134 -2.13 -12.05 -6.57
CA HIS A 134 -1.96 -13.50 -6.38
C HIS A 134 -0.71 -13.87 -5.59
N THR A 135 -0.31 -13.05 -4.61
CA THR A 135 0.69 -13.44 -3.61
C THR A 135 0.12 -13.23 -2.22
N GLY A 136 0.01 -14.31 -1.46
CA GLY A 136 -0.43 -14.29 -0.07
C GLY A 136 0.72 -14.29 0.92
N GLN A 137 0.45 -13.85 2.15
CA GLN A 137 1.38 -14.01 3.26
C GLN A 137 0.63 -14.38 4.55
N ILE A 138 1.11 -15.41 5.24
CA ILE A 138 0.64 -15.80 6.57
C ILE A 138 1.69 -15.39 7.59
N ASN A 139 1.28 -14.63 8.61
CA ASN A 139 2.15 -14.26 9.72
C ASN A 139 1.86 -15.19 10.90
N TYR A 140 2.79 -16.10 11.21
CA TYR A 140 2.62 -17.08 12.28
C TYR A 140 3.90 -17.25 13.09
N GLN A 141 3.81 -17.10 14.43
CA GLN A 141 4.94 -17.26 15.35
C GLN A 141 6.22 -16.49 14.94
N GLY A 142 6.06 -15.25 14.48
CA GLY A 142 7.19 -14.41 14.04
C GLY A 142 7.77 -14.80 12.68
N LYS A 143 7.12 -15.68 11.92
CA LYS A 143 7.47 -16.01 10.53
C LYS A 143 6.49 -15.36 9.56
N GLU A 144 7.03 -14.77 8.50
CA GLU A 144 6.27 -14.26 7.35
C GLU A 144 6.32 -15.35 6.26
N ILE A 145 5.33 -16.23 6.22
CA ILE A 145 5.25 -17.34 5.26
C ILE A 145 4.62 -16.82 3.98
N ARG A 146 5.41 -16.72 2.91
CA ARG A 146 4.94 -16.23 1.61
C ARG A 146 4.43 -17.37 0.75
N ILE A 147 3.37 -17.10 0.00
CA ILE A 147 2.65 -18.06 -0.83
C ILE A 147 2.44 -17.43 -2.21
N GLU A 148 3.25 -17.81 -3.19
CA GLU A 148 3.02 -17.43 -4.58
C GLU A 148 1.78 -18.17 -5.11
N GLY A 149 0.94 -17.47 -5.87
CA GLY A 149 -0.39 -17.98 -6.25
C GLY A 149 -1.40 -17.98 -5.11
N GLY A 150 -1.07 -17.49 -3.92
CA GLY A 150 -2.01 -17.33 -2.81
C GLY A 150 -2.93 -16.12 -2.95
N GLN A 151 -3.93 -16.00 -2.08
CA GLN A 151 -4.79 -14.82 -2.00
C GLN A 151 -4.03 -13.64 -1.35
N SER A 152 -3.92 -12.53 -2.08
CA SER A 152 -3.45 -11.27 -1.49
C SER A 152 -4.49 -10.72 -0.51
N LEU A 153 -4.00 -10.16 0.59
CA LEU A 153 -4.80 -9.39 1.56
C LEU A 153 -4.58 -7.89 1.35
N SER A 154 -4.42 -7.46 0.11
CA SER A 154 -4.30 -6.04 -0.24
C SER A 154 -5.66 -5.33 -0.23
N ASP A 155 -5.66 -4.05 0.14
CA ASP A 155 -6.80 -3.14 -0.01
C ASP A 155 -6.54 -2.22 -1.21
N PHE A 156 -6.95 -2.69 -2.39
CA PHE A 156 -6.71 -1.99 -3.66
C PHE A 156 -7.43 -0.63 -3.70
N VAL A 157 -8.74 -0.60 -3.42
CA VAL A 157 -9.56 0.62 -3.49
C VAL A 157 -9.06 1.64 -2.46
N GLY A 158 -8.78 1.19 -1.23
CA GLY A 158 -8.20 2.05 -0.20
C GLY A 158 -6.83 2.61 -0.59
N PHE A 159 -5.98 1.79 -1.21
CA PHE A 159 -4.66 2.23 -1.69
C PHE A 159 -4.76 3.28 -2.80
N VAL A 160 -5.59 3.04 -3.82
CA VAL A 160 -5.80 3.99 -4.93
C VAL A 160 -6.37 5.31 -4.40
N ASN A 161 -7.32 5.26 -3.46
CA ASN A 161 -7.83 6.46 -2.81
C ASN A 161 -6.73 7.20 -2.04
N ASN A 162 -5.87 6.47 -1.33
CA ASN A 162 -4.74 7.08 -0.64
C ASN A 162 -3.70 7.67 -1.62
N LEU A 163 -3.48 7.07 -2.80
CA LEU A 163 -2.66 7.67 -3.86
C LEU A 163 -3.24 9.01 -4.29
N LYS A 164 -4.55 9.04 -4.62
CA LYS A 164 -5.25 10.27 -5.03
C LYS A 164 -5.08 11.37 -3.98
N LEU A 165 -5.42 11.08 -2.72
CA LEU A 165 -5.27 12.02 -1.61
C LEU A 165 -3.81 12.46 -1.38
N SER A 166 -2.84 11.60 -1.67
CA SER A 166 -1.41 11.92 -1.57
C SER A 166 -0.96 12.90 -2.65
N PHE A 167 -1.45 12.76 -3.88
CA PHE A 167 -1.20 13.72 -4.96
C PHE A 167 -1.94 15.04 -4.73
N GLU A 168 -3.20 15.02 -4.30
CA GLU A 168 -3.92 16.23 -3.89
C GLU A 168 -3.19 16.98 -2.77
N ALA A 169 -2.71 16.26 -1.74
CA ALA A 169 -1.92 16.87 -0.68
C ALA A 169 -0.57 17.39 -1.18
N THR A 170 0.02 16.74 -2.18
CA THR A 170 1.28 17.19 -2.80
C THR A 170 1.07 18.48 -3.57
N LYS A 171 0.01 18.56 -4.39
CA LYS A 171 -0.38 19.76 -5.14
C LYS A 171 -0.75 20.92 -4.22
N ASN A 172 -1.58 20.67 -3.19
CA ASN A 172 -2.20 21.73 -2.39
C ASN A 172 -1.35 22.21 -1.19
N LYS A 173 -0.38 21.42 -0.72
CA LYS A 173 0.45 21.80 0.45
C LYS A 173 1.86 22.19 0.00
N ARG A 174 2.14 23.51 0.01
CA ARG A 174 3.45 24.08 -0.41
C ARG A 174 4.68 23.34 0.13
N PRO A 175 4.77 22.91 1.41
CA PRO A 175 5.92 22.16 1.90
C PRO A 175 6.08 20.77 1.27
N LYS A 176 4.98 20.08 0.93
CA LYS A 176 5.00 18.78 0.25
C LYS A 176 5.41 18.96 -1.21
N PHE A 177 4.76 19.87 -1.93
CA PHE A 177 5.10 20.21 -3.32
C PHE A 177 6.60 20.46 -3.49
N ARG A 178 7.19 21.31 -2.63
CA ARG A 178 8.63 21.61 -2.69
C ARG A 178 9.53 20.39 -2.53
N ARG A 179 9.14 19.42 -1.68
CA ARG A 179 9.92 18.18 -1.49
C ARG A 179 9.71 17.22 -2.65
N PHE A 180 8.51 17.17 -3.22
CA PHE A 180 8.19 16.40 -4.42
C PHE A 180 9.03 16.88 -5.61
N VAL A 181 8.98 18.17 -5.94
CA VAL A 181 9.84 18.81 -6.96
C VAL A 181 11.33 18.52 -6.73
N LYS A 182 11.78 18.60 -5.46
CA LYS A 182 13.19 18.27 -5.12
C LYS A 182 13.54 16.81 -5.45
N ARG A 183 12.61 15.87 -5.30
CA ARG A 183 12.84 14.43 -5.57
C ARG A 183 12.80 14.12 -7.07
N LEU A 184 11.95 14.82 -7.82
CA LEU A 184 11.92 14.72 -9.29
C LEU A 184 13.18 15.30 -9.95
N ASN A 185 13.95 16.13 -9.23
CA ASN A 185 15.18 16.73 -9.72
C ASN A 185 14.99 17.56 -11.02
N ILE A 186 13.81 18.15 -11.18
CA ILE A 186 13.50 19.05 -12.31
C ILE A 186 13.96 20.48 -12.03
N GLU A 187 14.27 21.23 -13.09
CA GLU A 187 14.59 22.64 -12.98
C GLU A 187 13.37 23.45 -12.52
N ARG A 188 13.59 24.43 -11.64
CA ARG A 188 12.51 25.22 -11.01
C ARG A 188 12.21 26.50 -11.81
N THR A 189 11.98 26.35 -13.11
CA THR A 189 11.43 27.42 -13.94
C THR A 189 9.93 27.57 -13.66
N GLN A 190 9.35 28.73 -13.97
CA GLN A 190 7.89 28.92 -13.81
C GLN A 190 7.12 27.95 -14.71
N GLU A 191 7.56 27.78 -15.96
CA GLU A 191 7.00 26.87 -16.95
C GLU A 191 6.94 25.42 -16.44
N ASN A 192 8.05 24.87 -15.96
CA ASN A 192 8.08 23.50 -15.42
C ASN A 192 7.18 23.33 -14.19
N MET A 193 7.02 24.37 -13.36
CA MET A 193 6.13 24.29 -12.20
C MET A 193 4.66 24.32 -12.62
N ASP A 194 4.32 25.08 -13.66
CA ASP A 194 2.96 25.15 -14.20
C ASP A 194 2.59 23.84 -14.90
N GLU A 195 3.50 23.27 -15.70
CA GLU A 195 3.34 21.95 -16.34
C GLU A 195 3.19 20.83 -15.30
N LEU A 196 4.04 20.80 -14.27
CA LEU A 196 3.92 19.81 -13.19
C LEU A 196 2.57 19.86 -12.47
N VAL A 197 1.98 21.05 -12.33
CA VAL A 197 0.64 21.19 -11.72
C VAL A 197 -0.44 20.58 -12.62
N ILE A 198 -0.31 20.71 -13.94
CA ILE A 198 -1.20 20.09 -14.93
C ILE A 198 -1.07 18.57 -14.87
N GLU A 199 0.15 18.03 -14.90
CA GLU A 199 0.39 16.59 -14.80
C GLU A 199 -0.17 16.00 -13.49
N LEU A 200 -0.04 16.72 -12.37
CA LEU A 200 -0.65 16.31 -11.11
C LEU A 200 -2.18 16.25 -11.19
N ASP A 201 -2.82 17.18 -11.90
CA ASP A 201 -4.27 17.14 -12.12
C ASP A 201 -4.69 15.95 -12.97
N GLU A 202 -3.93 15.62 -14.01
CA GLU A 202 -4.18 14.46 -14.87
C GLU A 202 -4.07 13.15 -14.09
N VAL A 203 -3.05 13.01 -13.23
CA VAL A 203 -2.88 11.86 -12.34
C VAL A 203 -4.04 11.76 -11.34
N ILE A 204 -4.44 12.88 -10.72
CA ILE A 204 -5.57 12.89 -9.78
C ILE A 204 -6.87 12.49 -10.48
N ALA A 205 -7.12 13.02 -11.68
CA ALA A 205 -8.29 12.67 -12.48
C ALA A 205 -8.28 11.20 -12.91
N SER A 206 -7.11 10.66 -13.28
CA SER A 206 -6.97 9.23 -13.63
C SER A 206 -7.29 8.33 -12.44
N LEU A 207 -6.78 8.64 -11.25
CA LEU A 207 -7.08 7.90 -10.03
C LEU A 207 -8.56 7.99 -9.63
N ASP A 208 -9.19 9.15 -9.84
CA ASP A 208 -10.63 9.34 -9.60
C ASP A 208 -11.50 8.48 -10.54
N ARG A 209 -11.08 8.34 -11.80
CA ARG A 209 -11.73 7.42 -12.76
C ARG A 209 -11.59 5.97 -12.31
N ILE A 210 -10.41 5.54 -11.87
CA ILE A 210 -10.20 4.18 -11.36
C ILE A 210 -11.11 3.93 -10.14
N LEU A 211 -11.20 4.88 -9.21
CA LEU A 211 -12.09 4.77 -8.06
C LEU A 211 -13.54 4.66 -8.48
N SER A 212 -14.00 5.51 -9.41
CA SER A 212 -15.36 5.47 -9.93
C SER A 212 -15.69 4.13 -10.61
N ALA A 213 -14.72 3.53 -11.30
CA ALA A 213 -14.87 2.24 -11.96
C ALA A 213 -14.77 1.02 -11.01
N THR A 214 -14.23 1.19 -9.80
CA THR A 214 -13.89 0.08 -8.88
C THR A 214 -14.63 0.13 -7.53
N GLU A 215 -15.11 1.30 -7.12
CA GLU A 215 -15.77 1.50 -5.83
C GLU A 215 -17.18 0.89 -5.86
N THR A 216 -17.39 -0.08 -4.97
CA THR A 216 -18.67 -0.75 -4.77
C THR A 216 -19.45 -0.06 -3.65
N VAL A 217 -20.79 -0.19 -3.66
CA VAL A 217 -21.62 0.22 -2.53
C VAL A 217 -21.22 -0.61 -1.30
N GLY A 218 -20.42 -0.03 -0.41
CA GLY A 218 -19.95 -0.67 0.83
C GLY A 218 -18.45 -0.90 0.96
N ASN A 219 -17.63 -0.47 0.00
CA ASN A 219 -16.18 -0.72 -0.12
C ASN A 219 -15.85 -2.22 -0.27
N SER A 220 -14.98 -2.57 -1.22
CA SER A 220 -14.56 -3.95 -1.47
C SER A 220 -13.88 -4.58 -0.24
N GLY A 221 -13.16 -3.77 0.53
CA GLY A 221 -12.43 -4.20 1.72
C GLY A 221 -11.17 -5.01 1.41
N ILE A 222 -10.49 -5.44 2.47
CA ILE A 222 -9.20 -6.13 2.38
C ILE A 222 -9.34 -7.48 1.67
N GLY A 223 -8.45 -7.73 0.70
CA GLY A 223 -8.30 -9.01 0.00
C GLY A 223 -9.44 -9.34 -0.97
N ARG A 224 -10.28 -8.36 -1.30
CA ARG A 224 -11.41 -8.50 -2.20
C ARG A 224 -11.42 -7.39 -3.25
N LEU A 225 -11.86 -7.75 -4.45
CA LEU A 225 -12.02 -6.80 -5.56
C LEU A 225 -13.12 -7.31 -6.50
N ASP A 226 -13.92 -6.40 -7.04
CA ASP A 226 -14.76 -6.69 -8.21
C ASP A 226 -13.91 -6.49 -9.48
N ALA A 227 -12.90 -7.36 -9.66
CA ALA A 227 -11.91 -7.20 -10.72
C ALA A 227 -12.59 -7.24 -12.10
N PHE A 228 -13.60 -8.10 -12.28
CA PHE A 228 -14.31 -8.23 -13.55
C PHE A 228 -15.17 -7.00 -13.85
N GLY A 229 -15.96 -6.52 -12.90
CA GLY A 229 -16.74 -5.29 -13.08
C GLY A 229 -15.82 -4.09 -13.35
N SER A 230 -14.71 -4.00 -12.62
CA SER A 230 -13.72 -2.93 -12.77
C SER A 230 -13.06 -2.94 -14.16
N ILE A 231 -12.56 -4.09 -14.62
CA ILE A 231 -11.96 -4.24 -15.95
C ILE A 231 -13.02 -3.98 -17.04
N GLY A 232 -14.22 -4.51 -16.85
CA GLY A 232 -15.34 -4.27 -17.77
C GLY A 232 -15.64 -2.79 -17.93
N ASN A 233 -15.69 -2.03 -16.83
CA ASN A 233 -15.91 -0.58 -16.88
C ASN A 233 -14.76 0.16 -17.55
N THR A 234 -13.49 -0.20 -17.29
CA THR A 234 -12.34 0.39 -17.99
C THR A 234 -12.49 0.22 -19.51
N ILE A 235 -12.82 -0.98 -19.99
CA ILE A 235 -12.95 -1.21 -21.43
C ILE A 235 -14.20 -0.51 -22.00
N LEU A 236 -15.36 -0.76 -21.38
CA LEU A 236 -16.66 -0.39 -21.97
C LEU A 236 -16.96 1.11 -21.86
N GLU A 237 -16.44 1.77 -20.83
CA GLU A 237 -16.64 3.19 -20.59
C GLU A 237 -15.44 4.01 -21.08
N HIS A 238 -14.24 3.72 -20.57
CA HIS A 238 -13.06 4.55 -20.80
C HIS A 238 -12.44 4.29 -22.18
N ASP A 239 -12.04 3.06 -22.49
CA ASP A 239 -11.29 2.76 -23.72
C ASP A 239 -12.14 2.95 -24.99
N LEU A 240 -13.45 2.75 -24.88
CA LEU A 240 -14.42 3.04 -25.95
C LEU A 240 -14.89 4.50 -26.00
N GLY A 241 -14.51 5.34 -25.03
CA GLY A 241 -14.94 6.74 -24.94
C GLY A 241 -16.45 6.91 -24.78
N LYS A 242 -17.09 6.05 -23.97
CA LYS A 242 -18.54 5.99 -23.73
C LYS A 242 -18.85 6.24 -22.24
N PRO A 243 -18.88 7.50 -21.76
CA PRO A 243 -18.98 7.85 -20.33
C PRO A 243 -20.27 7.44 -19.59
N ASN A 244 -21.22 6.78 -20.27
CA ASN A 244 -22.44 6.24 -19.67
C ASN A 244 -22.56 4.72 -19.85
N ASN A 245 -21.56 4.08 -20.44
CA ASN A 245 -21.54 2.65 -20.73
C ASN A 245 -20.77 1.90 -19.63
N PHE A 246 -21.21 2.07 -18.39
CA PHE A 246 -20.61 1.46 -17.22
C PHE A 246 -21.69 0.75 -16.39
N ALA A 247 -21.25 -0.25 -15.61
CA ALA A 247 -22.06 -0.92 -14.62
C ALA A 247 -21.42 -0.73 -13.26
N ALA A 248 -22.15 -0.13 -12.31
CA ALA A 248 -21.64 0.06 -10.95
C ALA A 248 -21.13 -1.30 -10.38
N PRO A 249 -19.87 -1.36 -9.91
CA PRO A 249 -19.33 -2.55 -9.25
C PRO A 249 -20.20 -2.94 -8.07
N LYS A 250 -20.58 -4.22 -7.96
CA LYS A 250 -21.55 -4.69 -6.95
C LYS A 250 -21.17 -6.00 -6.28
N ALA A 251 -20.14 -6.69 -6.76
CA ALA A 251 -19.83 -8.04 -6.30
C ALA A 251 -18.33 -8.23 -6.05
N PRO A 252 -17.74 -7.53 -5.04
CA PRO A 252 -16.36 -7.79 -4.70
C PRO A 252 -16.22 -9.21 -4.15
N VAL A 253 -15.34 -9.99 -4.74
CA VAL A 253 -15.02 -11.36 -4.30
C VAL A 253 -13.60 -11.42 -3.78
N SER A 254 -13.29 -12.43 -2.98
CA SER A 254 -11.90 -12.72 -2.59
C SER A 254 -11.03 -12.84 -3.84
N ILE A 255 -9.77 -12.40 -3.76
CA ILE A 255 -8.83 -12.73 -4.84
C ILE A 255 -8.60 -14.26 -4.82
N PRO A 256 -8.86 -14.99 -5.91
CA PRO A 256 -8.73 -16.44 -5.90
C PRO A 256 -7.26 -16.86 -5.82
N PHE A 257 -7.01 -17.98 -5.14
CA PHE A 257 -5.72 -18.66 -5.24
C PHE A 257 -5.57 -19.32 -6.63
N LEU A 258 -4.33 -19.56 -7.05
CA LEU A 258 -4.00 -20.08 -8.37
C LEU A 258 -3.69 -21.58 -8.39
N TRP A 259 -3.39 -22.21 -7.25
CA TRP A 259 -2.84 -23.58 -7.17
C TRP A 259 -3.79 -24.72 -7.59
N GLN A 260 -4.99 -24.42 -8.10
CA GLN A 260 -5.96 -25.39 -8.63
C GLN A 260 -6.48 -25.00 -10.00
N THR A 261 -6.00 -23.91 -10.61
CA THR A 261 -6.57 -23.39 -11.87
C THR A 261 -6.47 -24.40 -13.02
N SER A 262 -5.46 -25.24 -13.05
CA SER A 262 -5.29 -26.32 -14.04
C SER A 262 -6.33 -27.44 -13.92
N GLU A 263 -6.99 -27.57 -12.77
CA GLU A 263 -8.02 -28.60 -12.51
C GLU A 263 -9.44 -28.11 -12.82
N LEU A 264 -9.61 -26.80 -13.09
CA LEU A 264 -10.92 -26.20 -13.30
C LEU A 264 -11.29 -26.13 -14.80
N GLU A 265 -12.51 -26.54 -15.16
CA GLU A 265 -13.08 -26.34 -16.51
C GLU A 265 -13.34 -24.87 -16.86
N ARG A 266 -13.51 -24.05 -15.81
CA ARG A 266 -13.82 -22.63 -15.89
C ARG A 266 -13.04 -21.85 -14.84
N THR A 267 -12.55 -20.69 -15.21
CA THR A 267 -11.85 -19.77 -14.29
C THR A 267 -12.76 -18.61 -13.87
N GLN A 268 -12.31 -17.88 -12.83
CA GLN A 268 -13.05 -16.83 -12.12
C GLN A 268 -14.23 -17.37 -11.30
N TYR A 269 -14.64 -16.63 -10.27
CA TYR A 269 -15.74 -17.04 -9.39
C TYR A 269 -17.09 -17.18 -10.11
N THR A 270 -17.26 -16.50 -11.26
CA THR A 270 -18.46 -16.56 -12.09
C THR A 270 -18.42 -17.68 -13.14
N GLY A 271 -17.27 -18.33 -13.35
CA GLY A 271 -17.11 -19.44 -14.29
C GLY A 271 -17.30 -19.08 -15.76
N ILE A 272 -17.08 -17.82 -16.14
CA ILE A 272 -17.36 -17.31 -17.50
C ILE A 272 -16.24 -17.59 -18.51
N HIS A 273 -15.01 -17.84 -18.05
CA HIS A 273 -13.86 -18.09 -18.92
C HIS A 273 -13.54 -19.58 -18.95
N CYS A 274 -13.49 -20.17 -20.13
CA CYS A 274 -13.01 -21.54 -20.33
C CYS A 274 -11.54 -21.65 -19.96
N CYS A 275 -11.17 -22.68 -19.20
CA CYS A 275 -9.78 -23.07 -19.08
C CYS A 275 -9.42 -23.94 -20.30
N PRO A 276 -8.49 -23.54 -21.17
CA PRO A 276 -8.19 -24.25 -22.41
C PRO A 276 -7.43 -25.58 -22.19
N THR A 277 -7.15 -25.97 -20.95
CA THR A 277 -6.34 -27.14 -20.61
C THR A 277 -7.15 -28.38 -20.21
N VAL A 278 -8.48 -28.32 -20.29
CA VAL A 278 -9.41 -29.44 -20.02
C VAL A 278 -10.37 -29.64 -21.18
#